data_AF-A0A1F1KCI2-F1
#
_entry.id   AF-A0A1F1KCI2-F1
#
_cell.length_a   1.000
_cell.length_b   1.000
_cell.length_c   1.000
_cell.angle_alpha   90.00
_cell.angle_beta   90.00
_cell.angle_gamma   90.00
#
_symmetry.space_group_name_H-M   'P 1'
#
loop_
_entity.id
_entity.type
_entity.pdbx_description
1 polymer ?
#
loop_
_entity_poly.entity_id
_entity_poly.type
_entity_poly.pdbx_seq_one_letter_code
_entity_poly.pdbx_strand_id
1 'polypeptide(L)'
;MSTVHIGQFDRNPQIYRLGWKHLRDAGIKLCDFPADLRSLAAEANQSFAQNFTHGVGMSGGAKFDFTTNGGKFTIQIDEAPGSPAWETRWGNCGATAIYLNGGTPGRVAHARFAEKFDEIDDPDALDYESHFARVPVGSIGVMRNQHGHVLCRVKEIEPTPDYGGADHASVKIEWEIRLTEGPRP
;
A
#
# COMPACT_ATOMS: atom_id res chain seq x y z
N MET A 1 31.39 -2.81 26.24
CA MET A 1 30.55 -3.19 25.09
C MET A 1 29.21 -2.49 25.24
N SER A 2 28.86 -1.61 24.32
CA SER A 2 27.58 -0.89 24.35
C SER A 2 26.46 -1.82 23.89
N THR A 3 25.33 -1.81 24.61
CA THR A 3 24.13 -2.56 24.24
C THR A 3 22.99 -1.58 24.00
N VAL A 4 22.26 -1.74 22.90
CA VAL A 4 21.06 -0.95 22.59
C VAL A 4 19.84 -1.86 22.64
N HIS A 5 18.81 -1.41 23.37
CA HIS A 5 17.51 -2.07 23.43
C HIS A 5 16.50 -1.34 22.55
N ILE A 6 15.86 -2.08 21.63
CA ILE A 6 14.96 -1.52 20.63
C ILE A 6 13.52 -1.88 20.97
N GLY A 7 12.70 -0.85 21.19
CA GLY A 7 11.26 -1.03 21.45
C GLY A 7 10.42 -1.16 20.19
N GLN A 8 10.79 -0.42 19.15
CA GLN A 8 10.05 -0.44 17.89
C GLN A 8 10.97 -0.03 16.75
N PHE A 9 10.79 -0.66 15.59
CA PHE A 9 11.40 -0.19 14.35
C PHE A 9 10.57 0.95 13.77
N ASP A 10 11.24 1.90 13.14
CA ASP A 10 10.57 2.93 12.37
C ASP A 10 9.68 2.28 11.30
N ARG A 11 8.44 2.73 11.18
CA ARG A 11 7.46 2.18 10.22
C ARG A 11 7.57 2.82 8.83
N ASN A 12 8.33 3.90 8.69
CA ASN A 12 8.63 4.47 7.40
C ASN A 12 9.47 3.45 6.61
N PRO A 13 8.96 2.97 5.46
CA PRO A 13 9.64 2.04 4.57
C PRO A 13 11.12 2.37 4.33
N GLN A 14 11.41 3.63 4.03
CA GLN A 14 12.72 4.12 3.61
C GLN A 14 13.79 3.98 4.69
N ILE A 15 13.38 3.84 5.96
CA ILE A 15 14.27 3.76 7.12
C ILE A 15 14.01 2.53 7.99
N TYR A 16 13.06 1.67 7.61
CA TYR A 16 12.76 0.44 8.31
C TYR A 16 14.04 -0.40 8.47
N ARG A 17 14.45 -0.60 9.73
CA ARG A 17 15.70 -1.29 10.13
C ARG A 17 17.03 -0.68 9.65
N LEU A 18 17.07 0.48 9.00
CA LEU A 18 18.35 1.10 8.63
C LEU A 18 19.18 1.47 9.87
N GLY A 19 18.56 2.09 10.88
CA GLY A 19 19.25 2.39 12.15
C GLY A 19 19.79 1.13 12.84
N TRP A 20 19.01 0.04 12.83
CA TRP A 20 19.45 -1.26 13.35
C TRP A 20 20.66 -1.80 12.59
N LYS A 21 20.64 -1.71 11.25
CA LYS A 21 21.75 -2.14 10.39
C LYS A 21 23.03 -1.37 10.73
N HIS A 22 22.96 -0.04 10.84
CA HIS A 22 24.11 0.79 11.19
C HIS A 22 24.72 0.42 12.54
N LEU A 23 23.89 0.18 13.57
CA LEU A 23 24.37 -0.23 14.89
C LEU A 23 25.03 -1.62 14.85
N ARG A 24 24.44 -2.56 14.12
CA ARG A 24 25.01 -3.91 13.93
C ARG A 24 26.37 -3.83 13.25
N ASP A 25 26.47 -3.06 12.16
CA ASP A 25 27.70 -2.95 11.38
C ASP A 25 28.82 -2.25 12.16
N ALA A 26 28.46 -1.43 13.16
CA ALA A 26 29.39 -0.84 14.12
C ALA A 26 29.80 -1.76 15.29
N GLY A 27 29.34 -3.03 15.30
CA GLY A 27 29.67 -4.01 16.35
C GLY A 27 28.94 -3.80 17.68
N ILE A 28 27.85 -3.03 17.69
CA ILE A 28 27.03 -2.81 18.89
C ILE A 28 26.11 -4.01 19.12
N LYS A 29 25.99 -4.44 20.37
CA LYS A 29 25.05 -5.52 20.74
C LYS A 29 23.62 -4.97 20.70
N LEU A 30 22.74 -5.62 19.95
CA LEU A 30 21.35 -5.23 19.79
C LEU A 30 20.44 -6.26 20.44
N CYS A 31 19.49 -5.77 21.24
CA CYS A 31 18.47 -6.57 21.88
C CYS A 31 17.10 -5.93 21.64
N ASP A 32 16.06 -6.73 21.48
CA ASP A 32 14.70 -6.21 21.49
C ASP A 32 14.23 -6.02 22.94
N PHE A 33 13.32 -5.09 23.17
CA PHE A 33 12.60 -5.07 24.45
C PHE A 33 11.74 -6.35 24.60
N PRO A 34 11.48 -6.76 25.85
CA PRO A 34 10.42 -7.70 26.20
C PRO A 34 9.10 -7.40 25.46
N ALA A 35 8.35 -8.45 25.12
CA ALA A 35 7.19 -8.35 24.25
C ALA A 35 6.09 -7.41 24.80
N ASP A 36 5.88 -7.42 26.10
CA ASP A 36 4.97 -6.52 26.84
C ASP A 36 5.34 -5.05 26.64
N LEU A 37 6.63 -4.70 26.77
CA LEU A 37 7.11 -3.34 26.55
C LEU A 37 7.05 -2.92 25.07
N ARG A 38 7.20 -3.87 24.14
CA ARG A 38 7.01 -3.60 22.70
C ARG A 38 5.56 -3.33 22.35
N SER A 39 4.60 -4.02 22.98
CA SER A 39 3.17 -3.75 22.80
C SER A 39 2.80 -2.35 23.30
N LEU A 40 3.31 -1.92 24.46
CA LEU A 40 3.09 -0.57 24.99
C LEU A 40 3.66 0.52 24.05
N ALA A 41 4.85 0.29 23.50
CA ALA A 41 5.44 1.21 22.51
C ALA A 41 4.60 1.27 21.21
N ALA A 42 4.05 0.13 20.77
CA ALA A 42 3.21 0.05 19.59
C ALA A 42 1.86 0.77 19.77
N GLU A 43 1.25 0.64 20.95
CA GLU A 43 0.02 1.35 21.33
C GLU A 43 0.23 2.87 21.39
N ALA A 44 1.34 3.33 21.97
CA ALA A 44 1.69 4.74 22.02
C ALA A 44 1.92 5.37 20.62
N ASN A 45 2.31 4.56 19.63
CA ASN A 45 2.59 4.99 18.25
C ASN A 45 1.48 4.60 17.24
N GLN A 46 0.30 4.18 17.69
CA GLN A 46 -0.78 3.74 16.79
C GLN A 46 -1.23 4.83 15.81
N SER A 47 -1.29 6.10 16.25
CA SER A 47 -1.70 7.23 15.40
C SER A 47 -0.71 7.52 14.26
N PHE A 48 0.59 7.32 14.47
CA PHE A 48 1.61 7.51 13.42
C PHE A 48 1.67 6.35 12.42
N ALA A 49 1.24 5.15 12.83
CA ALA A 49 1.26 3.95 12.02
C ALA A 49 0.23 3.89 10.89
N GLN A 50 -0.91 4.58 11.08
CA GLN A 50 -2.04 4.51 10.15
C GLN A 50 -1.71 5.09 8.78
N ASN A 51 -0.81 6.08 8.71
CA ASN A 51 -0.47 6.81 7.47
C ASN A 51 0.24 5.97 6.39
N PHE A 52 0.83 4.81 6.72
CA PHE A 52 1.58 3.99 5.75
C PHE A 52 0.80 2.77 5.25
N THR A 53 -0.40 2.53 5.79
CA THR A 53 -1.20 1.33 5.46
C THR A 53 -2.62 1.67 5.06
N HIS A 54 -3.03 2.94 5.21
CA HIS A 54 -4.36 3.41 4.89
C HIS A 54 -4.29 4.77 4.18
N GLY A 55 -5.21 5.03 3.25
CA GLY A 55 -5.45 6.32 2.62
C GLY A 55 -6.90 6.72 2.81
N VAL A 56 -7.15 7.99 3.10
CA VAL A 56 -8.49 8.52 3.38
C VAL A 56 -8.84 9.63 2.41
N GLY A 57 -10.06 9.61 1.90
CA GLY A 57 -10.63 10.64 1.03
C GLY A 57 -11.00 10.12 -0.36
N MET A 58 -11.96 10.80 -1.00
CA MET A 58 -12.44 10.49 -2.35
C MET A 58 -11.33 10.53 -3.41
N SER A 59 -10.26 11.28 -3.16
CA SER A 59 -9.03 11.27 -3.94
C SER A 59 -7.84 11.49 -3.02
N GLY A 60 -6.66 11.05 -3.45
CA GLY A 60 -5.43 11.25 -2.70
C GLY A 60 -4.23 10.57 -3.34
N GLY A 61 -3.14 10.48 -2.57
CA GLY A 61 -1.94 9.77 -2.99
C GLY A 61 -1.12 9.28 -1.81
N ALA A 62 -0.37 8.20 -2.01
CA ALA A 62 0.45 7.59 -0.98
C ALA A 62 1.71 6.96 -1.58
N LYS A 63 2.78 6.88 -0.79
CA LYS A 63 3.97 6.06 -1.05
C LYS A 63 4.16 5.11 0.12
N PHE A 64 4.21 3.80 -0.14
CA PHE A 64 4.31 2.79 0.92
C PHE A 64 5.13 1.57 0.48
N ASP A 65 5.67 0.84 1.47
CA ASP A 65 6.41 -0.41 1.25
C ASP A 65 5.43 -1.55 0.94
N PHE A 66 5.45 -2.05 -0.29
CA PHE A 66 4.61 -3.19 -0.66
C PHE A 66 5.16 -4.55 -0.20
N THR A 67 6.36 -4.61 0.37
CA THR A 67 6.95 -5.82 0.96
C THR A 67 6.60 -5.99 2.43
N THR A 68 6.13 -4.93 3.09
CA THR A 68 5.61 -4.97 4.47
C THR A 68 4.10 -5.18 4.48
N ASN A 69 3.55 -5.63 5.61
CA ASN A 69 2.11 -5.84 5.79
C ASN A 69 1.45 -6.73 4.70
N GLY A 70 2.21 -7.66 4.09
CA GLY A 70 1.74 -8.47 2.97
C GLY A 70 1.31 -7.65 1.74
N GLY A 71 1.86 -6.44 1.58
CA GLY A 71 1.50 -5.49 0.53
C GLY A 71 0.14 -4.82 0.71
N LYS A 72 -0.51 -4.99 1.87
CA LYS A 72 -1.85 -4.46 2.11
C LYS A 72 -1.84 -2.95 2.31
N PHE A 73 -2.71 -2.27 1.55
CA PHE A 73 -3.03 -0.86 1.69
C PHE A 73 -4.54 -0.66 1.56
N THR A 74 -5.19 -0.03 2.53
CA THR A 74 -6.65 0.18 2.53
C THR A 74 -6.98 1.60 2.11
N ILE A 75 -7.91 1.78 1.18
CA ILE A 75 -8.40 3.12 0.80
C ILE A 75 -9.84 3.27 1.32
N GLN A 76 -10.14 4.38 1.99
CA GLN A 76 -11.44 4.66 2.61
C GLN A 76 -11.90 6.07 2.28
N ILE A 77 -13.21 6.32 2.39
CA ILE A 77 -13.77 7.67 2.17
C ILE A 77 -13.48 8.59 3.35
N ASP A 78 -13.68 8.07 4.56
CA ASP A 78 -13.46 8.76 5.82
C ASP A 78 -13.02 7.76 6.91
N GLU A 79 -12.72 8.27 8.10
CA GLU A 79 -12.29 7.48 9.26
C GLU A 79 -13.46 6.92 10.09
N ALA A 80 -14.71 7.16 9.68
CA ALA A 80 -15.86 6.74 10.46
C ALA A 80 -15.99 5.20 10.49
N PRO A 81 -16.40 4.60 11.62
CA PRO A 81 -16.69 3.17 11.68
C PRO A 81 -17.73 2.77 10.63
N GLY A 82 -17.40 1.79 9.78
CA GLY A 82 -18.28 1.31 8.71
C GLY A 82 -18.20 2.11 7.40
N SER A 83 -17.29 3.09 7.30
CA SER A 83 -17.02 3.80 6.04
C SER A 83 -16.66 2.82 4.92
N PRO A 84 -17.18 3.02 3.69
CA PRO A 84 -16.77 2.23 2.54
C PRO A 84 -15.25 2.17 2.39
N ALA A 85 -14.74 0.96 2.17
CA ALA A 85 -13.32 0.67 2.17
C ALA A 85 -12.94 -0.32 1.06
N TRP A 86 -11.75 -0.14 0.48
CA TRP A 86 -11.14 -1.01 -0.50
C TRP A 86 -9.81 -1.53 0.02
N GLU A 87 -9.71 -2.83 0.30
CA GLU A 87 -8.44 -3.47 0.69
C GLU A 87 -7.65 -3.84 -0.56
N THR A 88 -6.63 -3.05 -0.89
CA THR A 88 -5.70 -3.37 -1.98
C THR A 88 -4.50 -4.16 -1.47
N ARG A 89 -3.93 -5.01 -2.32
CA ARG A 89 -2.64 -5.67 -2.08
C ARG A 89 -1.71 -5.45 -3.26
N TRP A 90 -0.47 -5.09 -2.96
CA TRP A 90 0.53 -4.75 -3.95
C TRP A 90 1.70 -5.72 -3.87
N GLY A 91 2.21 -6.15 -5.02
CA GLY A 91 3.27 -7.15 -5.09
C GLY A 91 4.25 -6.87 -6.21
N ASN A 92 5.50 -7.27 -6.01
CA ASN A 92 6.54 -6.96 -6.98
C ASN A 92 6.30 -7.65 -8.33
N CYS A 93 6.53 -6.92 -9.42
CA CYS A 93 6.56 -7.45 -10.79
C CYS A 93 7.84 -7.01 -11.53
N GLY A 94 8.37 -5.83 -11.19
CA GLY A 94 9.64 -5.30 -11.68
C GLY A 94 9.70 -3.77 -11.56
N ALA A 95 10.70 -3.15 -12.17
CA ALA A 95 10.87 -1.69 -12.12
C ALA A 95 9.79 -0.91 -12.89
N THR A 96 9.14 -1.52 -13.88
CA THR A 96 8.21 -0.83 -14.79
C THR A 96 6.74 -1.19 -14.58
N ALA A 97 6.44 -2.10 -13.65
CA ALA A 97 5.08 -2.53 -13.36
C ALA A 97 4.98 -3.17 -11.98
N ILE A 98 3.79 -3.14 -11.39
CA ILE A 98 3.48 -3.76 -10.12
C ILE A 98 2.24 -4.66 -10.27
N TYR A 99 2.13 -5.71 -9.46
CA TYR A 99 0.88 -6.45 -9.32
C TYR A 99 -0.02 -5.75 -8.32
N LEU A 100 -1.25 -5.47 -8.74
CA LEU A 100 -2.35 -5.07 -7.88
C LEU A 100 -3.28 -6.26 -7.69
N ASN A 101 -3.70 -6.53 -6.45
CA ASN A 101 -4.63 -7.58 -6.09
C ASN A 101 -5.80 -7.02 -5.26
N GLY A 102 -6.99 -7.51 -5.57
CA GLY A 102 -8.27 -7.03 -5.03
C GLY A 102 -8.62 -7.53 -3.62
N GLY A 103 -7.80 -8.41 -3.05
CA GLY A 103 -8.20 -9.21 -1.88
C GLY A 103 -9.42 -10.10 -2.19
N THR A 104 -10.13 -10.49 -1.13
CA THR A 104 -11.38 -11.27 -1.22
C THR A 104 -12.51 -10.43 -0.62
N PRO A 105 -13.59 -10.09 -1.34
CA PRO A 105 -14.00 -10.57 -2.67
C PRO A 105 -13.52 -9.71 -3.86
N GLY A 106 -12.68 -8.70 -3.64
CA GLY A 106 -12.39 -7.67 -4.65
C GLY A 106 -11.86 -8.24 -5.96
N ARG A 107 -12.35 -7.67 -7.06
CA ARG A 107 -11.86 -7.92 -8.41
C ARG A 107 -11.05 -6.73 -8.89
N VAL A 108 -10.10 -6.97 -9.78
CA VAL A 108 -9.27 -5.91 -10.32
C VAL A 108 -9.21 -6.00 -11.84
N ALA A 109 -9.15 -4.83 -12.46
CA ALA A 109 -8.94 -4.64 -13.87
C ALA A 109 -7.72 -3.75 -14.08
N HIS A 110 -7.08 -3.89 -15.23
CA HIS A 110 -6.14 -2.89 -15.74
C HIS A 110 -6.86 -2.07 -16.81
N ALA A 111 -7.00 -0.76 -16.57
CA ALA A 111 -7.53 0.17 -17.56
C ALA A 111 -6.47 0.44 -18.64
N ARG A 112 -6.38 -0.46 -19.62
CA ARG A 112 -5.35 -0.42 -20.66
C ARG A 112 -5.41 0.92 -21.39
N PHE A 113 -4.23 1.52 -21.59
CA PHE A 113 -4.02 2.80 -22.27
C PHE A 113 -4.55 4.06 -21.55
N ALA A 114 -5.23 3.92 -20.41
CA ALA A 114 -5.60 5.06 -19.58
C ALA A 114 -4.42 5.50 -18.72
N GLU A 115 -4.10 6.80 -18.79
CA GLU A 115 -3.07 7.47 -17.99
C GLU A 115 -3.68 8.45 -16.99
N LYS A 116 -4.93 8.87 -17.20
CA LYS A 116 -5.67 9.78 -16.32
C LYS A 116 -7.03 9.20 -15.94
N PHE A 117 -7.56 9.58 -14.78
CA PHE A 117 -8.83 9.05 -14.29
C PHE A 117 -10.01 9.44 -15.18
N ASP A 118 -9.99 10.63 -15.78
CA ASP A 118 -11.03 11.16 -16.68
C ASP A 118 -11.12 10.43 -18.03
N GLU A 119 -10.13 9.62 -18.39
CA GLU A 119 -10.15 8.76 -19.58
C GLU A 119 -10.96 7.47 -19.37
N ILE A 120 -11.31 7.16 -18.11
CA ILE A 120 -12.20 6.07 -17.75
C ILE A 120 -13.53 6.72 -17.45
N ASP A 121 -14.54 6.56 -18.31
CA ASP A 121 -15.88 7.10 -18.08
C ASP A 121 -16.69 6.17 -17.16
N ASP A 122 -16.90 4.93 -17.63
CA ASP A 122 -17.56 3.85 -16.89
C ASP A 122 -16.55 2.77 -16.43
N PRO A 123 -16.19 2.72 -15.14
CA PRO A 123 -15.30 1.70 -14.60
C PRO A 123 -15.88 0.28 -14.65
N ASP A 124 -17.20 0.09 -14.72
CA ASP A 124 -17.83 -1.24 -14.77
C ASP A 124 -17.63 -1.91 -16.15
N ALA A 125 -17.34 -1.14 -17.19
CA ALA A 125 -17.07 -1.64 -18.54
C ALA A 125 -15.70 -2.34 -18.67
N LEU A 126 -14.86 -2.31 -17.64
CA LEU A 126 -13.54 -2.94 -17.64
C LEU A 126 -13.60 -4.47 -17.44
N ASP A 127 -12.52 -5.14 -17.80
CA ASP A 127 -12.36 -6.59 -17.68
C ASP A 127 -11.90 -6.99 -16.26
N TYR A 128 -12.84 -7.53 -15.47
CA TYR A 128 -12.66 -7.96 -14.07
C TYR A 128 -12.57 -9.50 -13.90
N GLU A 129 -12.14 -10.23 -14.93
CA GLU A 129 -12.04 -11.70 -14.86
C GLU A 129 -11.04 -12.22 -13.81
N SER A 130 -10.15 -11.35 -13.30
CA SER A 130 -9.10 -11.70 -12.35
C SER A 130 -9.19 -10.98 -11.00
N HIS A 131 -8.56 -11.58 -9.99
CA HIS A 131 -8.29 -10.97 -8.70
C HIS A 131 -6.95 -10.23 -8.64
N PHE A 132 -6.14 -10.34 -9.69
CA PHE A 132 -4.87 -9.63 -9.81
C PHE A 132 -4.72 -9.04 -11.23
N ALA A 133 -4.08 -7.88 -11.30
CA ALA A 133 -3.74 -7.20 -12.54
C ALA A 133 -2.30 -6.72 -12.49
N ARG A 134 -1.58 -6.88 -13.61
CA ARG A 134 -0.28 -6.23 -13.80
C ARG A 134 -0.52 -4.79 -14.26
N VAL A 135 -0.12 -3.83 -13.44
CA VAL A 135 -0.32 -2.40 -13.70
C VAL A 135 1.04 -1.75 -13.98
N PRO A 136 1.30 -1.31 -15.23
CA PRO A 136 2.50 -0.54 -15.56
C PRO A 136 2.59 0.79 -14.81
N VAL A 137 3.81 1.30 -14.63
CA VAL A 137 4.02 2.68 -14.18
C VAL A 137 3.40 3.64 -15.19
N GLY A 138 2.65 4.63 -14.70
CA GLY A 138 1.89 5.59 -15.50
C GLY A 138 0.44 5.20 -15.72
N SER A 139 0.11 3.90 -15.63
CA SER A 139 -1.22 3.34 -15.91
C SER A 139 -2.10 3.22 -14.66
N ILE A 140 -3.36 2.83 -14.87
CA ILE A 140 -4.38 2.75 -13.84
C ILE A 140 -4.86 1.31 -13.64
N GLY A 141 -4.74 0.83 -12.41
CA GLY A 141 -5.44 -0.38 -11.95
C GLY A 141 -6.75 0.01 -11.27
N VAL A 142 -7.83 -0.71 -11.54
CA VAL A 142 -9.14 -0.43 -10.97
C VAL A 142 -9.56 -1.62 -10.13
N MET A 143 -9.89 -1.40 -8.87
CA MET A 143 -10.52 -2.42 -8.03
C MET A 143 -12.00 -2.13 -7.89
N ARG A 144 -12.83 -3.19 -7.97
CA ARG A 144 -14.25 -3.15 -7.66
C ARG A 144 -14.59 -3.98 -6.42
N ASN A 145 -15.46 -3.44 -5.57
CA ASN A 145 -16.17 -4.18 -4.53
C ASN A 145 -17.65 -3.75 -4.46
N GLN A 146 -18.38 -4.16 -3.41
CA GLN A 146 -19.80 -3.85 -3.22
C GLN A 146 -20.11 -2.35 -3.07
N HIS A 147 -19.12 -1.51 -2.77
CA HIS A 147 -19.28 -0.08 -2.56
C HIS A 147 -19.01 0.73 -3.83
N GLY A 148 -18.36 0.13 -4.84
CA GLY A 148 -17.95 0.78 -6.07
C GLY A 148 -16.51 0.48 -6.42
N HIS A 149 -15.85 1.48 -6.99
CA HIS A 149 -14.53 1.39 -7.59
C HIS A 149 -13.52 2.26 -6.86
N VAL A 150 -12.30 1.76 -6.78
CA VAL A 150 -11.13 2.60 -6.54
C VAL A 150 -10.18 2.48 -7.73
N LEU A 151 -9.91 3.62 -8.36
CA LEU A 151 -8.98 3.75 -9.47
C LEU A 151 -7.64 4.16 -8.88
N CYS A 152 -6.60 3.37 -9.11
CA CYS A 152 -5.26 3.60 -8.58
C CYS A 152 -4.29 3.79 -9.74
N ARG A 153 -3.77 5.01 -9.91
CA ARG A 153 -2.69 5.31 -10.85
C ARG A 153 -1.35 5.02 -10.20
N VAL A 154 -0.53 4.19 -10.83
CA VAL A 154 0.84 3.90 -10.36
C VAL A 154 1.77 5.00 -10.88
N LYS A 155 2.41 5.75 -9.98
CA LYS A 155 3.28 6.88 -10.34
C LYS A 155 4.74 6.48 -10.44
N GLU A 156 5.23 5.75 -9.45
CA GLU A 156 6.63 5.36 -9.32
C GLU A 156 6.72 4.01 -8.59
N ILE A 157 7.75 3.22 -8.91
CA ILE A 157 8.06 1.96 -8.23
C ILE A 157 9.55 1.97 -7.88
N GLU A 158 9.87 1.64 -6.64
CA GLU A 158 11.17 1.17 -6.21
C GLU A 158 11.05 -0.36 -6.07
N PRO A 159 11.62 -1.16 -6.99
CA PRO A 159 11.45 -2.61 -6.97
C PRO A 159 12.30 -3.27 -5.87
N THR A 160 12.11 -4.57 -5.62
CA THR A 160 13.01 -5.34 -4.74
C THR A 160 14.38 -5.60 -5.42
N PRO A 161 15.43 -5.97 -4.64
CA PRO A 161 16.76 -6.25 -5.20
C PRO A 161 16.79 -7.23 -6.37
N ASP A 162 15.95 -8.27 -6.32
CA ASP A 162 15.84 -9.29 -7.38
C ASP A 162 15.42 -8.71 -8.74
N TYR A 163 14.91 -7.48 -8.75
CA TYR A 163 14.43 -6.76 -9.93
C TYR A 163 15.18 -5.44 -10.15
N GLY A 164 16.43 -5.36 -9.69
CA GLY A 164 17.31 -4.19 -9.88
C GLY A 164 17.05 -3.04 -8.91
N GLY A 165 16.30 -3.29 -7.84
CA GLY A 165 16.09 -2.35 -6.75
C GLY A 165 17.25 -2.27 -5.77
N ALA A 166 17.15 -1.34 -4.83
CA ALA A 166 18.06 -1.22 -3.70
C ALA A 166 17.50 -1.95 -2.47
N ASP A 167 18.04 -1.65 -1.28
CA ASP A 167 17.61 -2.23 0.01
C ASP A 167 16.13 -1.91 0.39
N HIS A 168 15.46 -1.08 -0.40
CA HIS A 168 14.12 -0.59 -0.13
C HIS A 168 13.22 -0.75 -1.35
N ALA A 169 11.97 -1.18 -1.11
CA ALA A 169 10.96 -1.36 -2.14
C ALA A 169 9.69 -0.58 -1.79
N SER A 170 9.14 0.16 -2.74
CA SER A 170 7.89 0.90 -2.53
C SER A 170 7.13 1.17 -3.82
N VAL A 171 5.85 1.47 -3.65
CA VAL A 171 5.01 1.98 -4.73
C VAL A 171 4.45 3.32 -4.32
N LYS A 172 4.43 4.25 -5.27
CA LYS A 172 3.73 5.52 -5.15
C LYS A 172 2.49 5.49 -6.03
N ILE A 173 1.34 5.77 -5.43
CA ILE A 173 0.04 5.78 -6.12
C ILE A 173 -0.67 7.10 -5.92
N GLU A 174 -1.55 7.41 -6.87
CA GLU A 174 -2.67 8.35 -6.71
C GLU A 174 -3.96 7.55 -6.82
N TRP A 175 -5.02 7.96 -6.13
CA TRP A 175 -6.33 7.29 -6.22
C TRP A 175 -7.50 8.25 -6.41
N GLU A 176 -8.57 7.69 -6.98
CA GLU A 176 -9.91 8.26 -7.05
C GLU A 176 -10.95 7.17 -6.73
N ILE A 177 -11.87 7.48 -5.82
CA ILE A 177 -12.99 6.61 -5.46
C ILE A 177 -14.20 6.99 -6.31
N ARG A 178 -14.87 6.00 -6.88
CA ARG A 178 -16.16 6.14 -7.57
C ARG A 178 -17.17 5.18 -7.00
N LEU A 179 -18.15 5.72 -6.28
CA LEU A 179 -19.20 4.91 -5.66
C LEU A 179 -20.11 4.30 -6.71
N THR A 180 -20.58 3.08 -6.46
CA THR A 180 -21.71 2.55 -7.24
C THR A 180 -22.91 3.46 -6.96
N GLU A 181 -23.57 3.96 -8.01
CA GLU A 181 -24.89 4.56 -7.82
C GLU A 181 -25.78 3.49 -7.16
N GLY A 182 -26.43 3.83 -6.04
CA GLY A 182 -27.48 2.96 -5.49
C GLY A 182 -28.53 2.63 -6.57
N PRO A 183 -29.35 1.57 -6.39
CA PRO A 183 -30.31 1.18 -7.41
C PRO A 183 -31.08 2.41 -7.88
N ARG A 184 -31.01 2.72 -9.18
CA ARG A 184 -31.85 3.76 -9.77
C ARG A 184 -33.31 3.33 -9.52
N PRO A 185 -34.18 4.25 -9.05
CA PRO A 185 -35.59 3.94 -8.82
C PRO A 185 -36.28 3.43 -10.09
#